data_AF-A0AAD4DK25-F1
#
_entry.id   AF-A0AAD4DK25-F1
#
_cell.length_a   1.000
_cell.length_b   1.000
_cell.length_c   1.000
_cell.angle_alpha   90.00
_cell.angle_beta   90.00
_cell.angle_gamma   90.00
#
_symmetry.space_group_name_H-M   'P 1'
#
loop_
_entity.id
_entity.type
_entity.pdbx_description
1 polymer ?
#
loop_
_entity_poly.entity_id
_entity_poly.type
_entity_poly.pdbx_seq_one_letter_code
_entity_poly.pdbx_strand_id
1 'polypeptide(L)'
;MLVCWSCIKFIQESKSSLDREEKSASSSVDQEWGPEAVEAMCNEIRAFPVMSGNVESPWTMGDLIDHTPKDLISKVKLEEIIFDTWFGGRTVLIGDACHKLNPAGGVGCQNAMHDAIVLANWINALPSDPTTKDIESAFKSYKDERLPWVRFAFNSTRFYRTMASSGIMARVMRFCGKHMPEWAKRKMLVALGGNRPQCSFLPLVEDKGSVPPAFQPSLLATKPANM
;
A
#
# COMPACT_ATOMS: atom_id res chain seq x y z
N MET A 1 3.57 23.95 -12.86
CA MET A 1 3.09 22.56 -12.86
C MET A 1 4.13 21.73 -12.15
N LEU A 2 3.78 21.09 -11.04
CA LEU A 2 4.68 20.21 -10.29
C LEU A 2 4.59 18.81 -10.90
N VAL A 3 5.73 18.22 -11.28
CA VAL A 3 5.79 16.85 -11.81
C VAL A 3 6.56 16.00 -10.81
N CYS A 4 5.91 14.96 -10.29
CA CYS A 4 6.54 13.95 -9.45
C CYS A 4 6.74 12.67 -10.26
N TRP A 5 7.86 11.98 -10.04
CA TRP A 5 8.17 10.71 -10.68
C TRP A 5 8.68 9.69 -9.66
N SER A 6 8.48 8.41 -9.95
CA SER A 6 8.98 7.31 -9.13
C SER A 6 9.39 6.15 -10.03
N CYS A 7 10.54 5.53 -9.74
CA CYS A 7 10.98 4.30 -10.39
C CYS A 7 11.09 3.19 -9.35
N ILE A 8 10.51 2.02 -9.63
CA ILE A 8 10.51 0.88 -8.70
C ILE A 8 11.27 -0.27 -9.35
N LYS A 9 12.38 -0.66 -8.73
CA LYS A 9 13.17 -1.85 -9.09
C LYS A 9 12.81 -2.98 -8.14
N PHE A 10 12.14 -4.01 -8.64
CA PHE A 10 11.83 -5.20 -7.84
C PHE A 10 13.07 -6.08 -7.71
N ILE A 11 13.49 -6.33 -6.46
CA ILE A 11 14.61 -7.21 -6.14
C ILE A 11 14.06 -8.62 -5.90
N GLN A 12 14.68 -9.65 -6.48
CA GLN A 12 14.34 -11.05 -6.16
C GLN A 12 14.80 -11.38 -4.73
N GLU A 13 13.98 -12.10 -3.96
CA GLU A 13 14.40 -12.62 -2.66
C GLU A 13 15.64 -13.51 -2.82
N SER A 14 16.69 -13.23 -2.04
CA SER A 14 17.74 -14.22 -1.84
C SER A 14 17.13 -15.43 -1.12
N LYS A 15 17.45 -16.62 -1.64
CA LYS A 15 16.83 -17.89 -1.23
C LYS A 15 17.33 -18.42 0.12
N SER A 16 18.37 -17.80 0.71
CA SER A 16 18.96 -18.25 1.96
C SER A 16 18.89 -17.15 3.03
N SER A 17 18.59 -17.52 4.27
CA SER A 17 18.62 -16.63 5.44
C SER A 17 20.03 -16.13 5.73
N LEU A 18 21.05 -16.93 5.40
CA LEU A 18 22.47 -16.59 5.52
C LEU A 18 22.86 -15.46 4.55
N ASP A 19 22.39 -15.52 3.29
CA ASP A 19 22.65 -14.48 2.28
C ASP A 19 22.02 -13.13 2.66
N ARG A 20 20.95 -13.13 3.48
CA ARG A 20 20.28 -11.91 3.94
C ARG A 20 21.08 -11.21 5.03
N GLU A 21 21.59 -11.97 6.01
CA GLU A 21 22.44 -11.44 7.08
C GLU A 21 23.81 -11.01 6.54
N GLU A 22 24.41 -11.76 5.60
CA GLU A 22 25.70 -11.41 5.00
C GLU A 22 25.63 -10.16 4.12
N LYS A 23 24.53 -9.96 3.37
CA LYS A 23 24.35 -8.76 2.53
C LYS A 23 23.92 -7.53 3.33
N SER A 24 23.13 -7.68 4.40
CA SER A 24 22.78 -6.54 5.26
C SER A 24 23.93 -6.12 6.18
N ALA A 25 24.83 -7.03 6.52
CA ALA A 25 26.02 -6.74 7.32
C ALA A 25 27.19 -6.18 6.49
N SER A 26 27.21 -6.41 5.16
CA SER A 26 28.30 -5.95 4.27
C SER A 26 28.02 -4.66 3.50
N SER A 27 26.76 -4.26 3.32
CA SER A 27 26.42 -2.93 2.79
C SER A 27 26.35 -1.91 3.91
N SER A 28 27.16 -0.85 3.83
CA SER A 28 27.00 0.30 4.72
C SER A 28 25.67 1.01 4.40
N VAL A 29 25.06 1.65 5.39
CA VAL A 29 23.81 2.43 5.21
C VAL A 29 23.96 3.47 4.08
N ASP A 30 25.16 4.04 3.93
CA ASP A 30 25.51 4.98 2.86
C ASP A 30 25.47 4.36 1.45
N GLN A 31 25.80 3.08 1.30
CA GLN A 31 25.72 2.39 0.01
C GLN A 31 24.27 2.05 -0.41
N GLU A 32 23.34 1.92 0.55
CA GLU A 32 21.93 1.65 0.23
C GLU A 32 21.10 2.94 0.09
N TRP A 33 21.41 3.99 0.85
CA TRP A 33 20.57 5.19 1.01
C TRP A 33 21.29 6.52 0.72
N GLY A 34 22.62 6.52 0.53
CA GLY A 34 23.41 7.73 0.35
C GLY A 34 23.32 8.33 -1.07
N PRO A 35 23.91 9.53 -1.27
CA PRO A 35 23.90 10.23 -2.56
C PRO A 35 24.46 9.40 -3.72
N GLU A 36 25.50 8.60 -3.47
CA GLU A 36 26.09 7.69 -4.46
C GLU A 36 25.09 6.62 -4.92
N ALA A 37 24.30 6.10 -3.98
CA ALA A 37 23.29 5.08 -4.26
C ALA A 37 22.14 5.64 -5.11
N VAL A 38 21.76 6.90 -4.88
CA VAL A 38 20.80 7.67 -5.68
C VAL A 38 21.35 7.88 -7.08
N GLU A 39 22.58 8.39 -7.21
CA GLU A 39 23.22 8.67 -8.48
C GLU A 39 23.36 7.42 -9.34
N ALA A 40 23.83 6.31 -8.75
CA ALA A 40 23.94 5.03 -9.44
C ALA A 40 22.59 4.56 -10.00
N MET A 41 21.52 4.63 -9.20
CA MET A 41 20.17 4.25 -9.66
C MET A 41 19.64 5.21 -10.72
N CYS A 42 19.87 6.53 -10.58
CA CYS A 42 19.53 7.51 -11.59
C CYS A 42 20.21 7.17 -12.92
N ASN A 43 21.51 6.86 -12.90
CA ASN A 43 22.30 6.50 -14.08
C ASN A 43 21.79 5.23 -14.77
N GLU A 44 21.38 4.21 -14.01
CA GLU A 44 20.77 2.98 -14.56
C GLU A 44 19.49 3.26 -15.36
N ILE A 45 18.69 4.24 -14.95
CA ILE A 45 17.35 4.46 -15.48
C ILE A 45 17.28 5.57 -16.54
N ARG A 46 18.35 6.35 -16.75
CA ARG A 46 18.31 7.57 -17.59
C ARG A 46 17.72 7.35 -18.97
N ALA A 47 18.07 6.25 -19.63
CA ALA A 47 17.64 5.96 -20.99
C ALA A 47 16.17 5.48 -21.11
N PHE A 48 15.47 5.26 -19.99
CA PHE A 48 14.08 4.79 -20.08
C PHE A 48 13.18 5.86 -20.69
N PRO A 49 12.35 5.50 -21.69
CA PRO A 49 11.45 6.44 -22.33
C PRO A 49 10.33 6.86 -21.37
N VAL A 50 9.99 8.14 -21.41
CA VAL A 50 8.85 8.74 -20.72
C VAL A 50 7.80 9.11 -21.76
N MET A 51 6.54 8.89 -21.45
CA MET A 51 5.45 9.38 -22.29
C MET A 51 5.33 10.90 -22.14
N SER A 52 6.07 11.64 -22.96
CA SER A 52 6.12 13.11 -22.95
C SER A 52 4.96 13.78 -23.70
N GLY A 53 4.16 13.02 -24.45
CA GLY A 53 3.12 13.54 -25.34
C GLY A 53 3.66 14.19 -26.62
N ASN A 54 4.97 14.38 -26.75
CA ASN A 54 5.65 14.82 -27.97
C ASN A 54 6.35 13.62 -28.64
N VAL A 55 5.80 13.17 -29.76
CA VAL A 55 6.29 11.98 -30.49
C VAL A 55 7.59 12.26 -31.26
N GLU A 56 7.84 13.53 -31.61
CA GLU A 56 9.03 13.93 -32.38
C GLU A 56 10.28 14.04 -31.51
N SER A 57 10.09 14.37 -30.22
CA SER A 57 11.16 14.44 -29.23
C SER A 57 10.70 13.79 -27.92
N PRO A 58 10.70 12.44 -27.85
CA PRO A 58 10.31 11.72 -26.65
C PRO A 58 11.29 12.05 -25.51
N TRP A 59 10.75 12.35 -24.33
CA TRP A 59 11.59 12.52 -23.16
C TRP A 59 12.01 11.16 -22.61
N THR A 60 13.07 11.20 -21.82
CA THR A 60 13.61 10.10 -21.06
C THR A 60 13.53 10.39 -19.56
N MET A 61 13.76 9.37 -18.73
CA MET A 61 13.95 9.59 -17.30
C MET A 61 15.16 10.50 -17.03
N GLY A 62 16.17 10.49 -17.89
CA GLY A 62 17.31 11.41 -17.82
C GLY A 62 16.87 12.86 -17.85
N ASP A 63 15.95 13.21 -18.74
CA ASP A 63 15.39 14.57 -18.82
C ASP A 63 14.66 14.95 -17.53
N LEU A 64 13.85 14.04 -16.95
CA LEU A 64 13.19 14.29 -15.67
C LEU A 64 14.19 14.45 -14.52
N ILE A 65 15.23 13.60 -14.48
CA ILE A 65 16.30 13.64 -13.47
C ILE A 65 17.08 14.96 -13.54
N ASP A 66 17.33 15.49 -14.74
CA ASP A 66 18.10 16.72 -14.92
C ASP A 66 17.28 17.97 -14.55
N HIS A 67 15.95 17.91 -14.69
CA HIS A 67 15.03 18.96 -14.26
C HIS A 67 14.62 18.86 -12.78
N THR A 68 15.05 17.83 -12.05
CA THR A 68 14.73 17.66 -10.63
C THR A 68 15.90 18.13 -9.76
N PRO A 69 15.70 19.04 -8.80
CA PRO A 69 16.73 19.39 -7.81
C PRO A 69 17.27 18.13 -7.12
N LYS A 70 18.59 17.96 -7.08
CA LYS A 70 19.22 16.69 -6.66
C LYS A 70 18.95 16.34 -5.20
N ASP A 71 18.76 17.36 -4.36
CA ASP A 71 18.36 17.25 -2.95
C ASP A 71 16.92 16.74 -2.76
N LEU A 72 16.10 16.74 -3.81
CA LEU A 72 14.73 16.20 -3.80
C LEU A 72 14.62 14.79 -4.38
N ILE A 73 15.72 14.20 -4.85
CA ILE A 73 15.75 12.83 -5.36
C ILE A 73 16.20 11.91 -4.22
N SER A 74 15.34 10.97 -3.84
CA SER A 74 15.65 9.96 -2.83
C SER A 74 15.55 8.55 -3.39
N LYS A 75 16.43 7.68 -2.90
CA LYS A 75 16.38 6.24 -3.14
C LYS A 75 16.07 5.58 -1.82
N VAL A 76 15.07 4.71 -1.83
CA VAL A 76 14.64 3.98 -0.66
C VAL A 76 14.49 2.50 -0.98
N LYS A 77 14.99 1.65 -0.08
CA LYS A 77 14.77 0.21 -0.13
C LYS A 77 13.56 -0.11 0.73
N LEU A 78 12.54 -0.70 0.10
CA LEU A 78 11.27 -0.96 0.76
C LEU A 78 11.03 -2.46 0.86
N GLU A 79 10.68 -2.88 2.06
CA GLU A 79 10.30 -4.25 2.38
C GLU A 79 8.78 -4.35 2.46
N GLU A 80 8.25 -5.49 2.02
CA GLU A 80 6.83 -5.81 2.10
C GLU A 80 6.62 -6.82 3.24
N ILE A 81 5.80 -6.48 4.23
CA ILE A 81 5.50 -7.38 5.35
C ILE A 81 4.12 -7.08 5.96
N ILE A 82 3.43 -8.12 6.41
CA ILE A 82 2.29 -8.01 7.32
C ILE A 82 2.70 -8.67 8.63
N PHE A 83 2.67 -7.93 9.72
CA PHE A 83 3.02 -8.46 11.03
C PHE A 83 1.84 -9.24 11.63
N ASP A 84 2.15 -10.27 12.44
CA ASP A 84 1.12 -11.06 13.11
C ASP A 84 0.58 -10.38 14.37
N THR A 85 1.39 -9.59 15.07
CA THR A 85 0.99 -8.90 16.32
C THR A 85 0.74 -7.43 16.05
N TRP A 86 -0.50 -6.96 16.29
CA TRP A 86 -0.89 -5.57 16.04
C TRP A 86 -1.18 -4.79 17.33
N PHE A 87 -1.23 -5.45 18.47
CA PHE A 87 -1.57 -4.82 19.74
C PHE A 87 -1.05 -5.63 20.92
N GLY A 88 -1.02 -4.99 22.08
CA GLY A 88 -0.73 -5.60 23.37
C GLY A 88 -1.01 -4.63 24.52
N GLY A 89 -1.78 -5.08 25.53
CA GLY A 89 -2.24 -4.22 26.61
C GLY A 89 -3.01 -3.01 26.08
N ARG A 90 -2.48 -1.82 26.35
CA ARG A 90 -3.08 -0.54 25.91
C ARG A 90 -2.40 0.07 24.68
N THR A 91 -1.58 -0.72 23.97
CA THR A 91 -0.85 -0.29 22.77
C THR A 91 -1.40 -0.98 21.53
N VAL A 92 -1.57 -0.24 20.44
CA VAL A 92 -2.02 -0.74 19.14
C VAL A 92 -1.18 -0.11 18.01
N LEU A 93 -0.94 -0.89 16.96
CA LEU A 93 -0.18 -0.52 15.78
C LEU A 93 -1.13 -0.33 14.59
N ILE A 94 -0.87 0.68 13.76
CA ILE A 94 -1.62 0.98 12.53
C ILE A 94 -0.64 1.31 11.39
N GLY A 95 -1.11 1.20 10.15
CA GLY A 95 -0.32 1.54 8.95
C GLY A 95 0.97 0.71 8.85
N ASP A 96 2.05 1.37 8.40
CA ASP A 96 3.36 0.72 8.17
C ASP A 96 3.97 0.06 9.42
N ALA A 97 3.47 0.39 10.62
CA ALA A 97 3.88 -0.28 11.86
C ALA A 97 3.37 -1.73 11.97
N CYS A 98 2.27 -2.08 11.28
CA CYS A 98 1.70 -3.43 11.30
C CYS A 98 1.51 -4.05 9.90
N HIS A 99 1.56 -3.26 8.83
CA HIS A 99 1.60 -3.73 7.45
C HIS A 99 2.32 -2.76 6.50
N LYS A 100 3.50 -3.15 6.01
CA LYS A 100 4.20 -2.44 4.94
C LYS A 100 3.81 -3.03 3.60
N LEU A 101 3.11 -2.23 2.79
CA LEU A 101 2.64 -2.61 1.47
C LEU A 101 3.54 -2.02 0.39
N ASN A 102 3.62 -2.67 -0.78
CA ASN A 102 4.37 -2.12 -1.91
C ASN A 102 3.81 -0.75 -2.35
N PRO A 103 4.64 0.28 -2.54
CA PRO A 103 4.19 1.57 -3.04
C PRO A 103 3.60 1.52 -4.45
N ALA A 104 3.99 0.52 -5.27
CA ALA A 104 3.51 0.39 -6.65
C ALA A 104 1.98 0.30 -6.74
N GLY A 105 1.32 -0.21 -5.69
CA GLY A 105 -0.13 -0.27 -5.62
C GLY A 105 -0.80 1.03 -5.20
N GLY A 106 -0.07 2.00 -4.63
CA GLY A 106 -0.63 3.25 -4.09
C GLY A 106 -1.59 3.06 -2.91
N VAL A 107 -1.65 1.87 -2.33
CA VAL A 107 -2.67 1.47 -1.35
C VAL A 107 -2.23 1.59 0.12
N GLY A 108 -0.95 1.85 0.39
CA GLY A 108 -0.41 1.92 1.77
C GLY A 108 -1.07 3.04 2.59
N CYS A 109 -1.01 4.27 2.09
CA CYS A 109 -1.60 5.44 2.75
C CYS A 109 -3.11 5.27 2.99
N GLN A 110 -3.84 4.80 1.97
CA GLN A 110 -5.27 4.51 2.10
C GLN A 110 -5.56 3.47 3.20
N ASN A 111 -4.78 2.38 3.27
CA ASN A 111 -4.97 1.37 4.31
C ASN A 111 -4.66 1.90 5.71
N ALA A 112 -3.63 2.74 5.86
CA ALA A 112 -3.32 3.40 7.13
C ALA A 112 -4.47 4.32 7.59
N MET A 113 -5.08 5.08 6.66
CA MET A 113 -6.27 5.89 6.96
C MET A 113 -7.47 5.03 7.35
N HIS A 114 -7.70 3.92 6.63
CA HIS A 114 -8.77 2.98 6.98
C HIS A 114 -8.55 2.34 8.36
N ASP A 115 -7.31 2.07 8.74
CA ASP A 115 -7.01 1.59 10.09
C ASP A 115 -7.40 2.60 11.15
N ALA A 116 -7.04 3.86 10.97
CA ALA A 116 -7.36 4.93 11.91
C ALA A 116 -8.88 5.07 12.10
N ILE A 117 -9.66 5.00 11.00
CA ILE A 117 -11.12 5.06 11.05
C ILE A 117 -11.70 3.88 11.83
N VAL A 118 -11.32 2.65 11.47
CA VAL A 118 -11.86 1.44 12.10
C VAL A 118 -11.45 1.36 13.57
N LEU A 119 -10.20 1.71 13.90
CA LEU A 119 -9.72 1.77 15.27
C LEU A 119 -10.49 2.82 16.09
N ALA A 120 -10.70 4.02 15.55
CA ALA A 120 -11.43 5.09 16.24
C ALA A 120 -12.87 4.67 16.57
N ASN A 121 -13.54 3.98 15.64
CA ASN A 121 -14.88 3.44 15.88
C ASN A 121 -14.88 2.40 17.02
N TRP A 122 -13.92 1.45 17.03
CA TRP A 122 -13.82 0.46 18.10
C TRP A 122 -13.47 1.07 19.46
N ILE A 123 -12.66 2.13 19.49
CA ILE A 123 -12.40 2.91 20.70
C ILE A 123 -13.68 3.61 21.17
N ASN A 124 -14.45 4.21 20.26
CA ASN A 124 -15.70 4.89 20.58
C ASN A 124 -16.80 3.93 21.08
N ALA A 125 -16.69 2.63 20.78
CA ALA A 125 -17.59 1.59 21.27
C ALA A 125 -17.21 1.04 22.65
N LEU A 126 -16.10 1.49 23.25
CA LEU A 126 -15.68 1.06 24.58
C LEU A 126 -16.63 1.59 25.67
N PRO A 127 -16.79 0.87 26.79
CA PRO A 127 -17.49 1.40 27.95
C PRO A 127 -16.73 2.61 28.56
N SER A 128 -17.41 3.41 29.38
CA SER A 128 -16.84 4.62 29.98
C SER A 128 -15.59 4.38 30.84
N ASP A 129 -15.48 3.21 31.47
CA ASP A 129 -14.30 2.79 32.24
C ASP A 129 -13.80 1.41 31.77
N PRO A 130 -13.03 1.38 30.66
CA PRO A 130 -12.65 0.13 30.03
C PRO A 130 -11.47 -0.52 30.75
N THR A 131 -11.63 -1.81 31.06
CA THR A 131 -10.54 -2.65 31.53
C THR A 131 -9.52 -2.88 30.41
N THR A 132 -8.31 -3.34 30.75
CA THR A 132 -7.32 -3.73 29.72
C THR A 132 -7.89 -4.82 28.80
N LYS A 133 -8.72 -5.72 29.32
CA LYS A 133 -9.36 -6.78 28.53
C LYS A 133 -10.37 -6.23 27.52
N ASP A 134 -11.14 -5.20 27.90
CA ASP A 134 -12.09 -4.54 26.98
C ASP A 134 -11.35 -3.87 25.83
N ILE A 135 -10.24 -3.21 26.14
CA ILE A 135 -9.36 -2.55 25.15
C ILE A 135 -8.74 -3.58 24.21
N GLU A 136 -8.17 -4.67 24.73
CA GLU A 136 -7.59 -5.73 23.90
C GLU A 136 -8.65 -6.41 23.02
N SER A 137 -9.88 -6.55 23.53
CA SER A 137 -11.00 -7.05 22.74
C SER A 137 -11.34 -6.10 21.59
N ALA A 138 -11.38 -4.79 21.82
CA ALA A 138 -11.60 -3.80 20.78
C ALA A 138 -10.46 -3.79 19.73
N PHE A 139 -9.20 -3.88 20.17
CA PHE A 139 -8.04 -3.99 19.27
C PHE A 139 -8.05 -5.28 18.46
N LYS A 140 -8.52 -6.39 19.03
CA LYS A 140 -8.74 -7.64 18.30
C LYS A 140 -9.81 -7.46 17.21
N SER A 141 -10.95 -6.86 17.53
CA SER A 141 -12.00 -6.58 16.55
C SER A 141 -11.51 -5.67 15.41
N TYR A 142 -10.72 -4.64 15.74
CA TYR A 142 -10.04 -3.79 14.75
C TYR A 142 -9.16 -4.62 13.80
N LYS A 143 -8.29 -5.49 14.34
CA LYS A 143 -7.41 -6.34 13.54
C LYS A 143 -8.22 -7.32 12.67
N ASP A 144 -9.23 -7.96 13.23
CA ASP A 144 -10.06 -8.94 12.52
C ASP A 144 -10.83 -8.29 11.35
N GLU A 145 -11.27 -7.05 11.51
CA GLU A 145 -11.92 -6.27 10.46
C GLU A 145 -10.94 -5.82 9.38
N ARG A 146 -9.72 -5.40 9.75
CA ARG A 146 -8.74 -4.80 8.82
C ARG A 146 -7.85 -5.80 8.09
N LEU A 147 -7.45 -6.88 8.76
CA LEU A 147 -6.47 -7.84 8.23
C LEU A 147 -6.86 -8.46 6.89
N PRO A 148 -8.14 -8.85 6.62
CA PRO A 148 -8.53 -9.37 5.31
C PRO A 148 -8.28 -8.38 4.17
N TRP A 149 -8.58 -7.10 4.38
CA TRP A 149 -8.36 -6.04 3.39
C TRP A 149 -6.88 -5.77 3.15
N VAL A 150 -6.09 -5.74 4.22
CA VAL A 150 -4.64 -5.56 4.13
C VAL A 150 -3.99 -6.73 3.39
N ARG A 151 -4.40 -7.98 3.68
CA ARG A 151 -3.95 -9.17 2.95
C ARG A 151 -4.34 -9.14 1.49
N PHE A 152 -5.56 -8.70 1.18
CA PHE A 152 -6.01 -8.52 -0.20
C PHE A 152 -5.11 -7.52 -0.93
N ALA A 153 -4.89 -6.34 -0.34
CA ALA A 153 -4.02 -5.31 -0.90
C ALA A 153 -2.58 -5.81 -1.11
N PHE A 154 -2.00 -6.48 -0.12
CA PHE A 154 -0.67 -7.09 -0.19
C PHE A 154 -0.55 -8.15 -1.31
N ASN A 155 -1.59 -8.96 -1.51
CA ASN A 155 -1.59 -9.92 -2.61
C ASN A 155 -1.75 -9.23 -3.97
N SER A 156 -2.51 -8.14 -4.04
CA SER A 156 -2.66 -7.35 -5.27
C SER A 156 -1.35 -6.67 -5.69
N THR A 157 -0.49 -6.22 -4.76
CA THR A 157 0.82 -5.64 -5.14
C THR A 157 1.72 -6.63 -5.87
N ARG A 158 1.66 -7.92 -5.51
CA ARG A 158 2.39 -9.00 -6.21
C ARG A 158 1.91 -9.20 -7.65
N PHE A 159 0.63 -8.94 -7.92
CA PHE A 159 0.10 -8.96 -9.29
C PHE A 159 0.74 -7.84 -10.12
N TYR A 160 0.78 -6.60 -9.61
CA TYR A 160 1.45 -5.49 -10.29
C TYR A 160 2.93 -5.75 -10.54
N ARG A 161 3.64 -6.35 -9.56
CA ARG A 161 5.03 -6.80 -9.74
C ARG A 161 5.19 -7.74 -10.93
N THR A 162 4.28 -8.70 -11.08
CA THR A 162 4.33 -9.68 -12.18
C THR A 162 3.95 -9.05 -13.53
N MET A 163 3.04 -8.07 -13.54
CA MET A 163 2.73 -7.32 -14.75
C MET A 163 3.90 -6.45 -15.23
N ALA A 164 4.69 -5.90 -14.29
CA ALA A 164 5.85 -5.08 -14.58
C ALA A 164 7.10 -5.90 -14.96
N SER A 165 7.09 -7.22 -14.76
CA SER A 165 8.24 -8.08 -15.07
C SER A 165 8.32 -8.45 -16.56
N SER A 166 9.48 -9.00 -16.94
CA SER A 166 9.73 -9.61 -18.24
C SER A 166 9.46 -11.13 -18.19
N GLY A 167 9.12 -11.72 -19.34
CA GLY A 167 8.89 -13.16 -19.48
C GLY A 167 7.48 -13.54 -19.95
N ILE A 168 7.26 -14.85 -20.12
CA ILE A 168 6.04 -15.41 -20.70
C ILE A 168 4.83 -15.14 -19.79
N MET A 169 4.97 -15.37 -18.48
CA MET A 169 3.89 -15.14 -17.52
C MET A 169 3.39 -13.69 -17.56
N ALA A 170 4.32 -12.74 -17.61
CA ALA A 170 3.99 -11.32 -17.68
C ALA A 170 3.28 -10.95 -18.99
N ARG A 171 3.67 -11.53 -20.13
CA ARG A 171 2.95 -11.34 -21.40
C ARG A 171 1.53 -11.90 -21.35
N VAL A 172 1.36 -13.10 -20.80
CA VAL A 172 0.03 -13.71 -20.64
C VAL A 172 -0.84 -12.85 -19.73
N MET A 173 -0.34 -12.44 -18.56
CA MET A 173 -1.08 -11.55 -17.65
C MET A 173 -1.47 -10.23 -18.31
N ARG A 174 -0.56 -9.58 -19.05
CA ARG A 174 -0.85 -8.34 -19.78
C ARG A 174 -1.89 -8.56 -20.88
N PHE A 175 -1.82 -9.67 -21.61
CA PHE A 175 -2.82 -10.04 -22.61
C PHE A 175 -4.20 -10.24 -21.97
N CYS A 176 -4.29 -11.06 -20.92
CA CYS A 176 -5.54 -11.29 -20.18
C CYS A 176 -6.10 -9.99 -19.58
N GLY A 177 -5.24 -9.12 -19.03
CA GLY A 177 -5.65 -7.82 -18.50
C GLY A 177 -6.19 -6.90 -19.59
N LYS A 178 -5.51 -6.82 -20.74
CA LYS A 178 -5.93 -6.02 -21.90
C LYS A 178 -7.28 -6.48 -22.46
N HIS A 179 -7.51 -7.79 -22.50
CA HIS A 179 -8.71 -8.39 -23.06
C HIS A 179 -9.75 -8.80 -22.00
N MET A 180 -9.61 -8.30 -20.76
CA MET A 180 -10.54 -8.63 -19.68
C MET A 180 -11.96 -8.15 -20.05
N PRO A 181 -12.99 -9.00 -19.95
CA PRO A 181 -14.35 -8.60 -20.25
C PRO A 181 -14.87 -7.62 -19.17
N GLU A 182 -15.78 -6.72 -19.56
CA GLU A 182 -16.27 -5.64 -18.70
C GLU A 182 -16.91 -6.12 -17.39
N TRP A 183 -17.61 -7.25 -17.41
CA TRP A 183 -18.19 -7.81 -16.18
C TRP A 183 -17.10 -8.22 -15.18
N ALA A 184 -15.96 -8.72 -15.65
CA ALA A 184 -14.85 -9.14 -14.80
C ALA A 184 -14.08 -7.92 -14.28
N LYS A 185 -13.83 -6.92 -15.15
CA LYS A 185 -13.27 -5.62 -14.74
C LYS A 185 -14.15 -4.98 -13.67
N ARG A 186 -15.48 -4.97 -13.87
CA ARG A 186 -16.44 -4.43 -12.89
C ARG A 186 -16.35 -5.15 -11.55
N LYS A 187 -16.31 -6.49 -11.53
CA LYS A 187 -16.13 -7.26 -10.29
C LYS A 187 -14.81 -6.91 -9.58
N MET A 188 -13.72 -6.78 -10.32
CA MET A 188 -12.42 -6.37 -9.78
C MET A 188 -12.48 -4.96 -9.17
N LEU A 189 -13.08 -4.00 -9.86
CA LEU A 189 -13.25 -2.63 -9.37
C LEU A 189 -14.12 -2.58 -8.12
N VAL A 190 -15.19 -3.38 -8.05
CA VAL A 190 -16.03 -3.50 -6.85
C VAL A 190 -15.23 -4.06 -5.67
N ALA A 191 -14.39 -5.07 -5.89
CA ALA A 191 -13.56 -5.62 -4.82
C ALA A 191 -12.52 -4.60 -4.31
N LEU A 192 -11.89 -3.84 -5.23
CA LEU A 192 -10.89 -2.82 -4.89
C LEU A 192 -11.50 -1.58 -4.21
N GLY A 193 -12.69 -1.16 -4.64
CA GLY A 193 -13.38 0.04 -4.14
C GLY A 193 -14.45 -0.23 -3.08
N GLY A 194 -14.68 -1.50 -2.70
CA GLY A 194 -15.76 -1.88 -1.81
C GLY A 194 -15.55 -1.45 -0.36
N ASN A 195 -14.29 -1.42 0.09
CA ASN A 195 -13.94 -1.02 1.44
C ASN A 195 -13.98 0.52 1.59
N ARG A 196 -15.00 1.02 2.27
CA ARG A 196 -15.27 2.46 2.45
C ARG A 196 -15.64 2.75 3.90
N PRO A 197 -14.71 2.57 4.86
CA PRO A 197 -14.99 2.76 6.27
C PRO A 197 -15.32 4.25 6.56
N GLN A 198 -16.24 4.49 7.48
CA GLN A 198 -16.60 5.84 7.93
C GLN A 198 -16.49 5.95 9.45
N CYS A 199 -16.16 7.15 9.95
CA CYS A 199 -16.19 7.43 11.38
C CYS A 199 -17.65 7.50 11.84
N SER A 200 -18.01 6.70 12.84
CA SER A 200 -19.38 6.57 13.30
C SER A 200 -19.90 7.73 14.13
N PHE A 201 -18.97 8.52 14.70
CA PHE A 201 -19.23 9.71 15.50
C PHE A 201 -19.20 11.01 14.68
N LEU A 202 -19.12 10.91 13.35
CA LEU A 202 -19.22 12.04 12.42
C LEU A 202 -20.46 11.88 11.52
N PRO A 203 -20.97 12.98 10.91
CA PRO A 203 -22.01 12.87 9.90
C PRO A 203 -21.58 11.90 8.78
N LEU A 204 -22.42 10.90 8.52
CA LEU A 204 -22.13 9.91 7.48
C LEU A 204 -22.19 10.57 6.11
N VAL A 205 -21.19 10.26 5.29
CA VAL A 205 -21.13 10.68 3.89
C VAL A 205 -22.18 9.92 3.10
N GLU A 206 -22.97 10.66 2.33
CA GLU A 206 -23.94 10.12 1.38
C GLU A 206 -23.25 9.17 0.39
N ASP A 207 -23.75 7.94 0.28
CA ASP A 207 -23.22 6.97 -0.69
C ASP A 207 -23.75 7.28 -2.09
N LYS A 208 -22.86 7.80 -2.95
CA LYS A 208 -23.13 8.06 -4.37
C LYS A 208 -22.64 6.92 -5.28
N GLY A 209 -22.18 5.81 -4.69
CA GLY A 209 -21.68 4.65 -5.41
C GLY A 209 -22.80 3.86 -6.08
N SER A 210 -22.50 3.23 -7.22
CA SER A 210 -23.43 2.31 -7.91
C SER A 210 -23.52 0.92 -7.27
N VAL A 211 -22.72 0.68 -6.23
CA VAL A 211 -22.64 -0.57 -5.46
C VAL A 211 -22.54 -0.17 -4.00
N PRO A 212 -23.22 -0.87 -3.06
CA PRO A 212 -23.13 -0.57 -1.63
C PRO A 212 -21.71 -0.83 -1.07
N PRO A 213 -21.32 -0.17 0.03
CA PRO A 213 -20.05 -0.45 0.68
C PRO A 213 -20.05 -1.86 1.26
N ALA A 214 -18.85 -2.42 1.39
CA ALA A 214 -18.69 -3.65 2.15
C ALA A 214 -19.21 -3.46 3.58
N PHE A 215 -19.60 -4.56 4.20
CA PHE A 215 -20.03 -4.58 5.60
C PHE A 215 -18.95 -3.99 6.51
N GLN A 216 -19.35 -3.09 7.42
CA GLN A 216 -18.46 -2.36 8.33
C GLN A 216 -18.83 -2.69 9.78
N PRO A 217 -18.20 -3.72 10.38
CA PRO A 217 -18.46 -4.11 11.77
C PRO A 217 -18.29 -2.95 12.76
N SER A 218 -17.18 -2.21 12.65
CA SER A 218 -16.87 -1.08 13.52
C SER A 218 -17.92 0.04 13.46
N LEU A 219 -18.46 0.34 12.27
CA LEU A 219 -19.50 1.35 12.09
C LEU A 219 -20.80 0.95 12.80
N LEU A 220 -21.15 -0.34 12.80
CA LEU A 220 -22.35 -0.85 13.45
C LEU A 220 -22.20 -0.96 14.97
N ALA A 221 -21.02 -1.32 15.47
CA ALA A 221 -20.75 -1.46 16.90
C ALA A 221 -21.04 -0.18 17.70
N THR A 222 -20.94 0.97 17.04
CA THR A 222 -21.19 2.30 17.60
C THR A 222 -22.59 2.86 17.31
N LYS A 223 -23.39 2.23 16.45
CA LYS A 223 -24.76 2.68 16.22
C LYS A 223 -25.62 2.32 17.44
N PRO A 224 -26.43 3.25 17.97
CA PRO A 224 -27.42 2.89 18.97
C PRO A 224 -28.35 1.82 18.37
N ALA A 225 -28.69 0.79 19.16
CA ALA A 225 -29.42 -0.40 18.70
C ALA A 225 -30.83 -0.14 18.11
N ASN A 226 -31.30 1.12 18.09
CA ASN A 226 -32.64 1.52 17.70
C ASN A 226 -32.63 2.67 16.67
N MET A 227 -32.03 2.45 15.51
CA MET A 227 -32.21 3.31 14.33
C MET A 227 -32.56 2.48 13.09
#